data_AF-A0A1H9R4P1-F1
#
_entry.id   AF-A0A1H9R4P1-F1
#
_cell.length_a   1.000
_cell.length_b   1.000
_cell.length_c   1.000
_cell.angle_alpha   90.00
_cell.angle_beta   90.00
_cell.angle_gamma   90.00
#
_symmetry.space_group_name_H-M   'P 1'
#
loop_
_entity.id
_entity.type
_entity.pdbx_description
1 polymer ?
#
loop_
_entity_poly.entity_id
_entity_poly.type
_entity_poly.pdbx_seq_one_letter_code
_entity_poly.pdbx_strand_id
1 'polypeptide(L)'
;MTKKAKFHKVASNFSVCIWTVLGLLTIGSIINGDVGLLINIFIGLIFIVLAYYLFLKKQNISVLISHAEYWNGKDLVIEKTFNRFLILENVLVVMQILVGIILLSAVISRVIGEKVPVFG
;
A
#
# COMPACT_ATOMS: atom_id res chain seq x y z
N MET A 1 -23.28 -1.17 0.67
CA MET A 1 -21.91 -0.60 0.79
C MET A 1 -21.84 0.78 1.47
N THR A 2 -21.34 0.79 2.70
CA THR A 2 -21.15 2.01 3.51
C THR A 2 -20.07 2.94 2.91
N LYS A 3 -20.17 4.26 3.16
CA LYS A 3 -19.16 5.24 2.67
C LYS A 3 -17.73 4.86 3.09
N LYS A 4 -17.56 4.31 4.29
CA LYS A 4 -16.27 3.86 4.85
C LYS A 4 -15.67 2.68 4.09
N ALA A 5 -16.51 1.71 3.71
CA ALA A 5 -16.08 0.58 2.89
C ALA A 5 -15.68 1.02 1.48
N LYS A 6 -16.37 2.02 0.90
CA LYS A 6 -16.00 2.58 -0.42
C LYS A 6 -14.65 3.27 -0.36
N PHE A 7 -14.45 4.11 0.65
CA PHE A 7 -13.17 4.76 0.90
C PHE A 7 -12.05 3.73 1.09
N HIS A 8 -12.26 2.71 1.91
CA HIS A 8 -11.26 1.66 2.14
C HIS A 8 -10.77 0.99 0.85
N LYS A 9 -11.70 0.61 -0.05
CA LYS A 9 -11.36 -0.04 -1.31
C LYS A 9 -10.49 0.85 -2.20
N VAL A 10 -10.85 2.13 -2.33
CA VAL A 10 -10.10 3.09 -3.15
C VAL A 10 -8.73 3.38 -2.54
N ALA A 11 -8.68 3.67 -1.24
CA ALA A 11 -7.44 3.97 -0.54
C ALA A 11 -6.48 2.77 -0.57
N SER A 12 -6.98 1.54 -0.35
CA SER A 12 -6.15 0.34 -0.40
C SER A 12 -5.59 0.05 -1.79
N ASN A 13 -6.36 0.31 -2.85
CA ASN A 13 -5.85 0.24 -4.22
C ASN A 13 -4.70 1.21 -4.44
N PHE A 14 -4.90 2.46 -4.02
CA PHE A 14 -3.91 3.50 -4.18
C PHE A 14 -2.63 3.18 -3.40
N SER A 15 -2.76 2.66 -2.18
CA SER A 15 -1.64 2.16 -1.38
C SER A 15 -0.85 1.09 -2.14
N VAL A 16 -1.51 0.01 -2.61
CA VAL A 16 -0.84 -1.07 -3.37
C VAL A 16 -0.13 -0.53 -4.62
N CYS A 17 -0.74 0.41 -5.34
CA CYS A 17 -0.11 1.04 -6.50
C CYS A 17 1.17 1.80 -6.12
N ILE A 18 1.15 2.61 -5.05
CA ILE A 18 2.34 3.35 -4.60
C ILE A 18 3.48 2.39 -4.27
N TRP A 19 3.22 1.34 -3.49
CA TRP A 19 4.25 0.38 -3.09
C TRP A 19 4.79 -0.42 -4.28
N THR A 20 3.94 -0.76 -5.24
CA THR A 20 4.38 -1.41 -6.49
C THR A 20 5.30 -0.49 -7.30
N VAL A 21 4.89 0.77 -7.50
CA VAL A 21 5.68 1.77 -8.24
C VAL A 21 7.01 2.04 -7.55
N LEU A 22 7.02 2.14 -6.22
CA LEU A 22 8.25 2.27 -5.43
C LEU A 22 9.22 1.13 -5.69
N GLY A 23 8.75 -0.11 -5.64
CA GLY A 23 9.58 -1.29 -5.91
C GLY A 23 10.15 -1.28 -7.32
N LEU A 24 9.31 -1.02 -8.32
CA LEU A 24 9.73 -0.97 -9.73
C LEU A 24 10.72 0.17 -10.00
N LEU A 25 10.50 1.37 -9.45
CA LEU A 25 11.44 2.49 -9.61
C LEU A 25 12.78 2.22 -8.93
N THR A 26 12.76 1.59 -7.76
CA THR A 26 13.99 1.24 -7.03
C THR A 26 14.82 0.23 -7.82
N ILE A 27 14.21 -0.84 -8.33
CA ILE A 27 14.91 -1.83 -9.18
C ILE A 27 15.32 -1.20 -10.52
N GLY A 28 14.43 -0.43 -11.16
CA GLY A 28 14.70 0.21 -12.44
C GLY A 28 15.81 1.26 -12.37
N SER A 29 16.07 1.85 -11.20
CA SER A 29 17.13 2.85 -11.01
C SER A 29 18.55 2.32 -11.31
N ILE A 30 18.74 1.01 -11.29
CA ILE A 30 20.02 0.35 -11.58
C ILE A 30 20.50 0.63 -13.00
N ILE A 31 19.57 0.90 -13.94
CA ILE A 31 19.93 1.25 -15.33
C ILE A 31 20.80 2.52 -15.37
N ASN A 32 20.68 3.40 -14.36
CA ASN A 32 21.43 4.65 -14.28
C ASN A 32 22.79 4.53 -13.58
N GLY A 33 23.16 3.35 -13.04
CA GLY A 33 24.50 3.15 -12.46
C GLY A 33 24.66 1.88 -11.62
N ASP A 34 25.89 1.36 -11.56
CA ASP A 34 26.22 0.08 -10.89
C ASP A 34 26.42 0.20 -9.37
N VAL A 35 26.57 1.41 -8.83
CA VAL A 35 26.82 1.62 -7.41
C VAL A 35 25.56 1.25 -6.61
N GLY A 36 25.71 0.31 -5.68
CA GLY A 36 24.60 -0.14 -4.83
C GLY A 36 23.59 -1.04 -5.55
N LEU A 37 23.94 -1.66 -6.68
CA LEU A 37 23.06 -2.56 -7.45
C LEU A 37 22.34 -3.58 -6.57
N LEU A 38 23.08 -4.37 -5.77
CA LEU A 38 22.49 -5.39 -4.90
C LEU A 38 21.53 -4.80 -3.87
N ILE A 39 21.83 -3.61 -3.36
CA ILE A 39 21.00 -2.91 -2.36
C ILE A 39 19.69 -2.45 -3.00
N ASN A 40 19.75 -1.85 -4.19
CA ASN A 40 18.55 -1.41 -4.92
C ASN A 40 17.65 -2.59 -5.33
N ILE A 41 18.23 -3.71 -5.77
CA ILE A 41 17.46 -4.95 -6.04
C ILE A 41 16.79 -5.43 -4.76
N PHE A 42 17.55 -5.57 -3.67
CA PHE A 42 17.04 -6.14 -2.43
C PHE A 42 15.92 -5.28 -1.83
N ILE A 43 16.13 -3.97 -1.73
CA ILE A 43 15.12 -3.04 -1.19
C ILE A 43 13.91 -2.95 -2.14
N GLY A 44 14.13 -2.90 -3.45
CA GLY A 44 13.06 -2.90 -4.42
C GLY A 44 12.18 -4.15 -4.34
N LEU A 45 12.80 -5.33 -4.15
CA LEU A 45 12.07 -6.58 -3.91
C LEU A 45 11.27 -6.54 -2.60
N ILE A 46 11.81 -5.95 -1.52
CA ILE A 46 11.06 -5.75 -0.27
C ILE A 46 9.80 -4.93 -0.53
N PHE A 47 9.87 -3.84 -1.30
CA PHE A 47 8.70 -3.03 -1.64
C PHE A 47 7.68 -3.81 -2.48
N ILE A 48 8.12 -4.65 -3.42
CA ILE A 48 7.23 -5.53 -4.19
C ILE A 48 6.53 -6.55 -3.29
N VAL A 49 7.26 -7.19 -2.37
CA VAL A 49 6.69 -8.14 -1.41
C VAL A 49 5.68 -7.45 -0.51
N LEU A 50 5.96 -6.23 -0.03
CA LEU A 50 5.02 -5.41 0.72
C LEU A 50 3.77 -5.08 -0.09
N ALA A 51 3.93 -4.67 -1.35
CA ALA A 51 2.80 -4.38 -2.24
C ALA A 51 1.91 -5.62 -2.43
N TYR A 52 2.52 -6.79 -2.63
CA TYR A 52 1.81 -8.06 -2.75
C TYR A 52 1.07 -8.43 -1.45
N TYR A 53 1.72 -8.28 -0.30
CA TYR A 53 1.07 -8.47 1.00
C TYR A 53 -0.14 -7.55 1.19
N LEU A 54 -0.01 -6.27 0.86
CA LEU A 54 -1.11 -5.29 0.94
C LEU A 54 -2.26 -5.65 -0.02
N PHE A 55 -1.92 -6.19 -1.19
CA PHE A 55 -2.92 -6.68 -2.15
C PHE A 55 -3.72 -7.85 -1.58
N LEU A 56 -3.06 -8.85 -0.98
CA LEU A 56 -3.74 -9.96 -0.30
C LEU A 56 -4.59 -9.48 0.89
N LYS A 57 -4.04 -8.59 1.72
CA LYS A 57 -4.77 -7.99 2.85
C LYS A 57 -6.05 -7.29 2.38
N LYS A 58 -5.98 -6.50 1.31
CA LYS A 58 -7.13 -5.85 0.69
C LYS A 58 -8.18 -6.86 0.23
N GLN A 59 -7.78 -7.97 -0.40
CA GLN A 59 -8.73 -9.00 -0.84
C GLN A 59 -9.48 -9.58 0.35
N ASN A 60 -8.76 -9.97 1.41
CA ASN A 60 -9.37 -10.52 2.63
C ASN A 60 -10.36 -9.54 3.27
N ILE A 61 -10.02 -8.26 3.37
CA ILE A 61 -10.92 -7.24 3.94
C ILE A 61 -12.13 -7.00 3.02
N SER A 62 -11.96 -7.03 1.70
CA SER A 62 -13.09 -6.89 0.77
C SER A 62 -14.08 -8.05 0.91
N VAL A 63 -13.59 -9.27 1.15
CA VAL A 63 -14.43 -10.44 1.45
C VAL A 63 -15.16 -10.27 2.79
N LEU A 64 -14.48 -9.78 3.83
CA LEU A 64 -15.10 -9.46 5.11
C LEU A 64 -16.22 -8.41 4.96
N ILE A 65 -15.99 -7.35 4.17
CA ILE A 65 -16.99 -6.32 3.87
C ILE A 65 -18.22 -6.92 3.16
N SER A 66 -18.03 -7.79 2.16
CA SER A 66 -19.17 -8.41 1.46
C SER A 66 -19.97 -9.34 2.36
N HIS A 67 -19.30 -10.09 3.25
CA HIS A 67 -19.98 -10.95 4.23
C HIS A 67 -20.78 -10.12 5.26
N ALA A 68 -20.20 -9.02 5.74
CA ALA A 68 -20.89 -8.11 6.66
C ALA A 68 -22.13 -7.44 6.03
N GLU A 69 -22.08 -7.12 4.73
CA GLU A 69 -23.24 -6.60 4.00
C GLU A 69 -24.35 -7.64 3.82
N TYR A 70 -24.01 -8.93 3.75
CA TYR A 70 -24.97 -10.03 3.64
C TYR A 70 -25.67 -10.36 4.97
N TRP A 71 -25.00 -10.17 6.10
CA TRP A 71 -25.47 -10.58 7.44
C TRP A 71 -26.58 -9.72 8.06
N ASN A 72 -27.10 -8.74 7.32
CA ASN A 72 -28.32 -7.96 7.59
C ASN A 72 -28.72 -7.83 9.09
N GLY A 73 -27.94 -7.05 9.84
CA GLY A 73 -28.41 -6.19 10.93
C GLY A 73 -29.04 -6.82 12.18
N LYS A 74 -29.03 -8.14 12.37
CA LYS A 74 -29.66 -8.74 13.56
C LYS A 74 -28.87 -8.52 14.86
N ASP A 75 -27.60 -8.13 14.77
CA ASP A 75 -26.73 -7.97 15.93
C ASP A 75 -25.99 -6.61 15.93
N LEU A 76 -26.55 -5.65 16.67
CA LEU A 76 -26.06 -4.27 16.76
C LEU A 76 -24.60 -4.19 17.30
N VAL A 77 -24.21 -5.17 18.11
CA VAL A 77 -22.87 -5.27 18.72
C VAL A 77 -21.82 -5.64 17.68
N ILE A 78 -22.16 -6.57 16.77
CA ILE A 78 -21.28 -7.00 15.67
C ILE A 78 -21.10 -5.84 14.69
N GLU A 79 -22.16 -5.10 14.37
CA GLU A 79 -22.10 -3.93 13.51
C GLU A 79 -21.18 -2.83 14.06
N LYS A 80 -21.30 -2.51 15.36
CA LYS A 80 -20.46 -1.49 16.01
C LYS A 80 -18.99 -1.89 16.03
N THR A 81 -18.69 -3.16 16.28
CA THR A 81 -17.32 -3.69 16.31
C THR A 81 -16.69 -3.68 14.91
N PHE A 82 -17.44 -4.12 13.90
CA PHE A 82 -17.01 -4.09 12.51
C PHE A 82 -16.75 -2.65 12.01
N ASN A 83 -17.60 -1.71 12.43
CA ASN A 83 -17.42 -0.30 12.08
C ASN A 83 -16.15 0.30 12.71
N ARG A 84 -15.81 -0.08 13.95
CA ARG A 84 -14.55 0.31 14.61
C ARG A 84 -13.33 -0.29 13.90
N PHE A 85 -13.41 -1.57 13.53
CA PHE A 85 -12.39 -2.24 12.73
C PHE A 85 -12.14 -1.52 11.41
N LEU A 86 -13.19 -1.17 10.66
CA LEU A 86 -13.07 -0.44 9.40
C LEU A 86 -12.46 0.96 9.56
N ILE A 87 -12.75 1.66 10.67
CA ILE A 87 -12.12 2.96 10.95
C ILE A 87 -10.62 2.77 11.16
N LEU A 88 -10.22 1.82 12.01
CA LEU A 88 -8.81 1.57 12.30
C LEU A 88 -8.05 1.14 11.05
N GLU A 89 -8.63 0.24 10.24
CA GLU A 89 -8.04 -0.16 8.96
C GLU A 89 -7.89 1.02 7.98
N ASN A 90 -8.87 1.90 7.90
CA ASN A 90 -8.75 3.11 7.09
C ASN A 90 -7.62 4.04 7.56
N VAL A 91 -7.47 4.22 8.87
CA VAL A 91 -6.35 5.02 9.42
C VAL A 91 -5.01 4.38 9.05
N LEU A 92 -4.87 3.05 9.18
CA LEU A 92 -3.65 2.34 8.80
C LEU A 92 -3.34 2.48 7.30
N VAL A 93 -4.35 2.34 6.43
CA VAL A 93 -4.17 2.52 4.99
C VAL A 93 -3.74 3.95 4.65
N VAL A 94 -4.32 4.96 5.31
CA VAL A 94 -3.91 6.36 5.11
C VAL A 94 -2.46 6.57 5.55
N MET A 95 -2.04 6.02 6.68
CA MET A 95 -0.64 6.08 7.13
C MET A 95 0.30 5.41 6.13
N GLN A 96 -0.08 4.25 5.57
CA GLN A 96 0.70 3.57 4.54
C GLN A 96 0.85 4.40 3.27
N ILE A 97 -0.21 5.10 2.85
CA ILE A 97 -0.17 6.01 1.71
C ILE A 97 0.78 7.18 2.00
N LEU A 98 0.68 7.81 3.17
CA LEU A 98 1.54 8.94 3.54
C LEU A 98 3.02 8.54 3.55
N VAL A 99 3.35 7.41 4.19
CA VAL A 99 4.71 6.87 4.19
C VAL A 99 5.16 6.54 2.76
N GLY A 100 4.30 5.91 1.97
CA GLY A 100 4.58 5.58 0.57
C GLY A 100 4.85 6.83 -0.28
N ILE A 101 4.10 7.92 -0.10
CA ILE A 101 4.32 9.19 -0.82
C ILE A 101 5.67 9.82 -0.43
N ILE A 102 6.01 9.81 0.87
CA ILE A 102 7.30 10.35 1.36
C ILE A 102 8.48 9.55 0.78
N LEU A 103 8.37 8.22 0.75
CA LEU A 103 9.40 7.38 0.15
C LEU A 103 9.46 7.57 -1.37
N LEU A 104 8.30 7.72 -2.02
CA LEU A 104 8.22 7.89 -3.47
C LEU A 104 8.85 9.20 -3.91
N SER A 105 8.63 10.30 -3.17
CA SER A 105 9.27 11.57 -3.45
C SER A 105 10.80 11.49 -3.29
N ALA A 106 11.28 10.79 -2.26
CA ALA A 106 12.72 10.56 -2.07
C ALA A 106 13.32 9.76 -3.24
N VAL A 107 12.69 8.65 -3.63
CA VAL A 107 13.12 7.82 -4.77
C VAL A 107 13.11 8.62 -6.07
N ILE A 108 12.05 9.39 -6.34
CA ILE A 108 11.96 10.23 -7.54
C ILE A 108 13.05 11.31 -7.57
N SER A 109 13.26 12.02 -6.45
CA SER A 109 14.29 13.06 -6.36
C SER A 109 15.68 12.50 -6.69
N ARG A 110 15.99 11.31 -6.18
CA ARG A 110 17.25 10.63 -6.44
C ARG A 110 17.39 10.15 -7.88
N VAL A 111 16.42 9.38 -8.36
CA VAL A 111 16.52 8.68 -9.66
C VAL A 111 16.35 9.64 -10.83
N ILE A 112 15.43 10.60 -10.74
CA ILE A 112 15.13 11.53 -11.83
C ILE A 112 15.94 12.83 -11.70
N GLY A 113 16.09 13.34 -10.47
CA GLY A 113 16.81 14.59 -10.22
C GLY A 113 18.32 14.43 -10.29
N GLU A 114 18.88 13.50 -9.51
CA GLU A 114 20.34 13.29 -9.43
C GLU A 114 20.86 12.31 -10.48
N LYS A 115 19.98 11.53 -11.13
CA LYS A 115 20.32 10.46 -12.09
C LYS A 115 21.23 9.38 -11.50
N VAL A 116 21.17 9.20 -10.19
CA VAL A 116 21.91 8.17 -9.46
C VAL A 116 20.92 7.10 -8.99
N PRO A 117 21.34 5.83 -8.83
CA PRO A 117 20.56 4.84 -8.09
C PRO A 117 20.05 5.38 -6.73
N VAL A 118 18.91 4.86 -6.26
CA VAL A 118 18.27 5.33 -5.01
C VAL A 118 19.24 5.23 -3.84
N PHE A 119 19.90 4.07 -3.73
CA PHE A 119 20.96 3.82 -2.77
C PHE A 119 22.26 3.65 -3.55
N GLY A 120 23.09 4.70 -3.61
CA GLY A 120 24.34 4.73 -4.39
C GLY A 120 25.11 6.04 -4.27
#